data_AF-A0A920M4E3-F1
#
_entry.id   AF-A0A920M4E3-F1
#
_cell.length_a   1.000
_cell.length_b   1.000
_cell.length_c   1.000
_cell.angle_alpha   90.00
_cell.angle_beta   90.00
_cell.angle_gamma   90.00
#
_symmetry.space_group_name_H-M   'P 1'
#
loop_
_entity.id
_entity.type
_entity.pdbx_description
1 polymer ?
#
loop_
_entity_poly.entity_id
_entity_poly.type
_entity_poly.pdbx_seq_one_letter_code
_entity_poly.pdbx_strand_id
1 'polypeptide(L)' 'MTKTLSGFEFLECSLSGEKYPIDKPMRLSPSSEKPLLARYDFEKISKSFTPKNLLGRRNDMWRYEELLSGP' A
#
# COMPACT_ATOMS: atom_id res chain seq x y z
N MET A 1 12.12 0.87 16.27
CA MET A 1 11.24 1.12 15.11
C MET A 1 10.84 -0.23 14.56
N THR A 2 9.59 -0.62 14.75
CA THR A 2 9.08 -1.91 14.24
C THR A 2 9.02 -1.82 12.72
N LYS A 3 9.76 -2.69 12.03
CA LYS A 3 9.81 -2.71 10.57
C LYS A 3 8.45 -3.18 10.05
N THR A 4 7.67 -2.31 9.41
CA THR A 4 6.38 -2.70 8.80
C THR A 4 6.59 -3.62 7.60
N LEU A 5 5.65 -4.54 7.41
CA LEU A 5 5.58 -5.40 6.24
C LEU A 5 4.89 -4.72 5.04
N SER A 6 4.25 -3.57 5.23
CA SER A 6 3.52 -2.85 4.18
C SER A 6 4.39 -2.60 2.95
N GLY A 7 3.89 -2.98 1.78
CA GLY A 7 4.49 -2.66 0.49
C GLY A 7 3.91 -1.41 -0.17
N PHE A 8 3.05 -0.64 0.52
CA PHE A 8 2.47 0.58 -0.05
C PHE A 8 3.55 1.67 -0.16
N GLU A 9 3.83 2.14 -1.38
CA GLU A 9 4.94 3.07 -1.63
C GLU A 9 4.46 4.52 -1.85
N PHE A 10 3.56 4.72 -2.82
CA PHE A 10 3.09 6.04 -3.24
C PHE A 10 1.70 5.97 -3.86
N LEU A 11 1.06 7.13 -3.94
CA LEU A 11 -0.14 7.36 -4.72
C LEU A 11 0.26 7.86 -6.11
N GLU A 12 -0.43 7.40 -7.15
CA GLU A 12 -0.16 7.79 -8.54
C GLU A 12 -1.41 8.36 -9.20
N CYS A 13 -1.31 9.53 -9.82
CA CYS A 13 -2.42 10.07 -10.60
C CYS A 13 -2.73 9.17 -11.79
N SER A 14 -4.00 8.76 -11.92
CA SER A 14 -4.44 7.84 -12.99
C SER A 14 -4.31 8.40 -14.41
N LEU A 15 -4.16 9.72 -14.55
CA LEU A 15 -4.00 10.38 -15.84
C LEU A 15 -2.55 10.79 -16.13
N SER A 16 -1.88 11.46 -15.17
CA SER A 16 -0.55 12.04 -15.40
C SER A 16 0.60 11.13 -14.97
N GLY A 17 0.35 10.08 -14.18
CA GLY A 17 1.41 9.25 -13.60
C GLY A 17 2.22 9.94 -12.50
N GLU A 18 1.84 11.15 -12.10
CA GLU A 18 2.52 11.91 -11.06
C GLU A 18 2.41 11.21 -9.70
N LYS A 19 3.52 11.20 -8.95
CA LYS A 19 3.63 10.52 -7.65
C LYS A 19 3.32 11.45 -6.50
N TYR A 20 2.59 10.92 -5.53
CA TYR A 20 2.11 11.61 -4.36
C TYR A 20 2.37 10.80 -3.08
N PRO A 21 2.57 11.47 -1.94
CA PRO A 21 2.93 10.79 -0.69
C PRO A 21 1.72 10.10 -0.05
N ILE A 22 1.98 9.01 0.69
CA ILE A 22 0.96 8.18 1.36
C ILE A 22 0.67 8.61 2.80
N ASP A 23 1.52 9.47 3.38
CA ASP A 23 1.49 9.89 4.78
C ASP A 23 0.48 11.00 5.08
N LYS A 24 -0.27 11.43 4.05
CA LYS A 24 -1.24 12.52 4.13
C LYS A 24 -2.57 12.10 3.50
N PRO A 25 -3.71 12.43 4.12
CA PRO A 25 -5.00 12.26 3.48
C PRO A 25 -5.04 13.05 2.16
N MET A 26 -5.37 12.36 1.08
CA MET A 26 -5.51 12.95 -0.24
C MET A 26 -6.89 12.69 -0.82
N ARG A 27 -7.39 13.66 -1.59
CA ARG A 27 -8.59 13.49 -2.43
C ARG A 27 -8.15 13.14 -3.85
N LEU A 28 -8.68 13.84 -4.84
CA LEU A 28 -8.23 13.74 -6.23
C LEU A 28 -6.86 14.40 -6.40
N SER A 29 -6.20 14.08 -7.50
CA SER A 29 -4.95 14.71 -7.92
C SER A 29 -5.10 16.24 -7.95
N PRO A 30 -4.25 17.01 -7.23
CA PRO A 30 -4.24 18.47 -7.29
C PRO A 30 -4.00 19.03 -8.70
N SER A 31 -3.28 18.30 -9.55
CA SER A 31 -2.90 18.77 -10.89
C SER A 31 -3.95 18.48 -11.95
N SER A 32 -4.82 17.48 -11.75
CA SER A 32 -5.71 16.98 -12.82
C SER A 32 -7.12 16.61 -12.39
N GLU A 33 -7.43 16.69 -11.09
CA GLU A 33 -8.71 16.27 -10.49
C GLU A 33 -9.09 14.82 -10.82
N LYS A 34 -8.11 13.97 -11.15
CA LYS A 34 -8.33 12.53 -11.40
C LYS A 34 -8.01 11.69 -10.16
N PRO A 35 -8.59 10.47 -10.05
CA PRO A 35 -8.32 9.58 -8.94
C PRO A 35 -6.82 9.25 -8.79
N LEU A 36 -6.40 9.12 -7.53
CA LEU A 36 -5.08 8.63 -7.16
C LEU A 36 -5.14 7.11 -6.92
N LEU A 37 -4.22 6.38 -7.54
CA LEU A 37 -4.10 4.93 -7.45
C LEU A 37 -3.01 4.55 -6.46
N ALA A 38 -3.27 3.58 -5.59
CA ALA A 38 -2.25 3.04 -4.69
C ALA A 38 -1.24 2.18 -5.47
N ARG A 39 0.05 2.42 -5.26
CA ARG A 39 1.15 1.64 -5.87
C ARG A 39 1.94 0.89 -4.83
N TYR A 40 2.31 -0.35 -5.17
CA TYR A 40 2.89 -1.31 -4.24
C TYR A 40 4.17 -1.92 -4.79
N ASP A 41 5.12 -2.18 -3.88
CA ASP A 41 6.28 -3.02 -4.13
C ASP A 41 5.89 -4.51 -4.00
N PHE A 42 5.50 -5.11 -5.13
CA PHE A 42 5.12 -6.53 -5.18
C PHE A 42 6.30 -7.48 -4.93
N GLU A 43 7.54 -7.06 -5.25
CA GLU A 43 8.72 -7.88 -4.96
C GLU A 43 8.94 -8.00 -3.46
N LYS A 44 8.78 -6.91 -2.71
CA LYS A 44 8.80 -6.91 -1.25
C LYS A 44 7.65 -7.74 -0.68
N ILE A 45 6.42 -7.51 -1.13
CA ILE A 45 5.22 -8.19 -0.61
C ILE A 45 5.34 -9.72 -0.79
N SER A 46 5.79 -10.18 -1.96
CA SER A 46 5.88 -11.61 -2.28
C SER A 46 6.80 -12.40 -1.32
N LYS A 47 7.75 -11.73 -0.65
CA LYS A 47 8.69 -12.37 0.28
C LYS A 47 8.02 -12.82 1.58
N SER A 48 6.95 -12.15 2.01
CA SER A 48 6.26 -12.49 3.27
C SER A 48 4.80 -12.91 3.08
N PHE A 49 4.14 -12.44 2.02
CA PHE A 49 2.74 -12.72 1.73
C PHE A 49 2.56 -14.06 0.99
N THR A 50 2.71 -15.16 1.72
CA THR A 50 2.55 -16.52 1.18
C THR A 50 1.42 -17.28 1.90
N PRO A 51 0.75 -18.25 1.25
CA PRO A 51 -0.30 -19.05 1.91
C PRO A 51 0.16 -19.66 3.24
N LYS A 52 1.41 -20.15 3.29
CA LYS A 52 2.02 -20.70 4.51
C LYS A 52 2.13 -19.67 5.62
N ASN A 53 2.59 -18.46 5.31
CA ASN A 53 2.76 -17.38 6.29
C ASN A 53 1.42 -16.79 6.74
N LEU A 54 0.35 -16.95 5.95
CA LEU A 54 -0.99 -16.53 6.32
C LEU A 54 -1.65 -17.47 7.33
N LEU A 55 -1.23 -18.74 7.42
CA LEU A 55 -1.76 -19.68 8.41
C LEU A 55 -1.43 -19.22 9.82
N GLY A 56 -2.40 -19.23 10.73
CA GLY A 56 -2.22 -18.85 12.13
C GLY A 56 -2.09 -17.35 12.40
N ARG A 57 -2.12 -16.49 11.36
CA ARG A 57 -2.27 -15.04 11.56
C ARG A 57 -3.65 -14.70 12.15
N ARG A 58 -3.77 -13.48 12.65
CA ARG A 58 -5.02 -12.89 13.14
C ARG A 58 -6.16 -13.07 12.12
N ASN A 59 -7.40 -13.14 12.59
CA ASN A 59 -8.58 -13.24 11.74
C ASN A 59 -9.26 -11.86 11.57
N ASP A 60 -8.47 -10.87 11.17
CA ASP A 60 -8.91 -9.51 10.87
C ASP A 60 -8.11 -8.98 9.66
N MET A 61 -8.37 -7.72 9.26
CA MET A 61 -7.68 -7.11 8.12
C MET A 61 -6.16 -7.07 8.27
N TRP A 62 -5.64 -7.03 9.50
CA TRP A 62 -4.19 -7.01 9.77
C TRP A 62 -3.49 -8.31 9.39
N ARG A 63 -4.24 -9.38 9.08
CA ARG A 63 -3.70 -10.57 8.39
C ARG A 63 -2.97 -10.22 7.09
N TYR A 64 -3.38 -9.13 6.45
CA TYR A 64 -2.89 -8.64 5.17
C TYR A 64 -2.02 -7.37 5.32
N GLU A 65 -1.27 -7.23 6.42
CA GLU A 65 -0.43 -6.04 6.72
C GLU A 65 0.40 -5.56 5.51
N GLU A 66 0.93 -6.51 4.72
CA GLU A 66 1.67 -6.23 3.49
C GLU A 66 0.92 -5.35 2.48
N LEU A 67 -0.41 -5.42 2.45
CA LEU A 67 -1.30 -4.74 1.50
C LEU A 67 -1.99 -3.50 2.10
N LEU A 68 -1.84 -3.24 3.40
CA LEU A 68 -2.47 -2.10 4.05
C LEU A 68 -1.52 -0.90 4.05
N SER A 69 -2.07 0.31 4.23
CA SER A 69 -1.25 1.44 4.68
C SER A 69 -0.68 1.06 6.04
N GLY A 70 0.65 0.94 6.11
CA GLY A 70 1.34 0.62 7.35
C GLY A 70 0.94 1.55 8.51
N PRO A 71 1.32 1.20 9.75
CA PRO A 71 1.10 2.07 10.90
C PRO A 71 1.82 3.43 10.75
#